data_AF-A0A353FEX3-F1
#
_entry.id   AF-A0A353FEX3-F1
#
_cell.length_a   1.000
_cell.length_b   1.000
_cell.length_c   1.000
_cell.angle_alpha   90.00
_cell.angle_beta   90.00
_cell.angle_gamma   90.00
#
_symmetry.space_group_name_H-M   'P 1'
#
loop_
_entity.id
_entity.type
_entity.pdbx_description
1 polymer ?
#
loop_
_entity_poly.entity_id
_entity_poly.type
_entity_poly.pdbx_seq_one_letter_code
_entity_poly.pdbx_strand_id
1 'polypeptide(L)' 'MLSQRTIEDTLKMEYSFSIIIPTFNEEATIGSLLDFLLHETEDLKVEIIVSDGGSTDLTPFEVLKRGVRFVKA' A
#
# COMPACT_ATOMS: atom_id res chain seq x y z
N MET A 1 24.84 31.86 0.03
CA MET A 1 25.07 30.82 1.05
C MET A 1 23.69 30.44 1.57
N LEU A 2 23.17 29.28 1.17
CA LEU A 2 21.88 28.80 1.70
C LEU A 2 22.04 28.60 3.21
N SER A 3 21.07 29.07 4.00
CA SER A 3 21.10 28.83 5.45
C SER A 3 21.05 27.32 5.70
N GLN A 4 21.70 26.82 6.77
CA GLN A 4 21.66 25.39 7.13
C GLN A 4 20.21 24.87 7.22
N ARG A 5 19.28 25.71 7.71
CA ARG A 5 17.82 25.45 7.71
C ARG A 5 17.27 25.12 6.32
N THR A 6 17.66 25.85 5.28
CA THR A 6 17.14 25.66 3.92
C THR A 6 17.62 24.34 3.30
N ILE A 7 18.81 23.87 3.67
CA ILE A 7 19.35 22.58 3.22
C ILE A 7 18.64 21.42 3.95
N GLU A 8 18.43 21.55 5.25
CA GLU A 8 17.70 20.57 6.07
C GLU A 8 16.24 20.42 5.63
N ASP A 9 15.56 21.53 5.30
CA ASP A 9 14.18 21.53 4.81
C ASP A 9 14.06 20.91 3.40
N THR A 10 15.09 21.06 2.54
CA THR A 10 15.14 20.42 1.22
C THR A 10 15.41 18.90 1.32
N LEU A 11 16.11 18.47 2.38
CA LEU A 11 16.44 17.07 2.67
C LEU A 11 15.32 16.31 3.41
N LYS A 12 14.24 16.99 3.82
CA LYS A 12 13.07 16.39 4.46
C LYS A 12 11.82 16.51 3.59
N MET A 13 11.90 15.96 2.38
CA MET A 13 10.69 15.62 1.64
C MET A 13 10.19 14.25 2.13
N GLU A 14 9.48 14.22 3.27
CA GLU A 14 8.72 13.04 3.69
C GLU A 14 7.41 12.97 2.88
N TYR A 15 7.51 12.50 1.63
CA TYR A 15 6.32 12.16 0.86
C TYR A 15 5.65 10.93 1.47
N SER A 16 4.34 11.00 1.66
CA SER A 16 3.50 9.85 1.96
C SER A 16 2.67 9.47 0.74
N PHE A 17 2.55 8.18 0.46
CA PHE A 17 1.79 7.68 -0.67
C PHE A 17 0.69 6.73 -0.21
N SER A 18 -0.41 6.71 -0.95
CA SER A 18 -1.46 5.70 -0.82
C SER A 18 -1.49 4.87 -2.09
N ILE A 19 -1.40 3.54 -1.95
CA ILE A 19 -1.56 2.60 -3.05
C ILE A 19 -2.97 2.01 -2.92
N ILE A 20 -3.83 2.28 -3.90
CA ILE A 20 -5.19 1.76 -3.95
C ILE A 20 -5.25 0.67 -5.02
N ILE A 21 -5.65 -0.53 -4.59
CA ILE A 21 -5.74 -1.72 -5.44
C ILE A 21 -7.22 -2.09 -5.57
N PRO A 22 -7.91 -1.72 -6.65
CA PRO A 22 -9.24 -2.24 -6.94
C PRO A 22 -9.14 -3.73 -7.27
N THR A 23 -10.06 -4.54 -6.74
CA THR A 23 -9.97 -6.00 -6.87
C THR A 23 -11.35 -6.64 -6.99
N PHE A 24 -11.46 -7.69 -7.81
CA PHE A 24 -12.65 -8.54 -7.91
C PHE A 24 -12.24 -9.95 -8.35
N ASN A 25 -12.37 -10.94 -7.45
CA ASN A 25 -12.02 -12.34 -7.65
C ASN A 25 -10.56 -12.58 -8.12
N GLU A 26 -9.59 -12.09 -7.35
CA GLU A 26 -8.14 -12.18 -7.62
C GLU A 26 -7.42 -13.08 -6.61
N GLU A 27 -8.09 -14.10 -6.04
CA GLU A 27 -7.51 -14.96 -4.99
C GLU A 27 -6.15 -15.58 -5.38
N ALA A 28 -5.93 -15.82 -6.68
CA ALA A 28 -4.72 -16.42 -7.21
C ALA A 28 -3.50 -15.47 -7.24
N THR A 29 -3.72 -14.15 -7.28
CA THR A 29 -2.68 -13.17 -7.60
C THR A 29 -2.51 -12.10 -6.52
N ILE A 30 -3.61 -11.67 -5.89
CA ILE A 30 -3.62 -10.54 -4.94
C ILE A 30 -2.61 -10.75 -3.82
N GLY A 31 -2.44 -12.00 -3.37
CA GLY A 31 -1.50 -12.31 -2.31
C GLY A 31 -0.06 -12.00 -2.67
N SER A 32 0.39 -12.48 -3.83
CA SER A 32 1.77 -12.25 -4.29
C SER A 32 2.07 -10.77 -4.54
N LEU A 33 1.08 -10.02 -5.04
CA LEU A 33 1.19 -8.57 -5.23
C LEU A 33 1.37 -7.85 -3.90
N LEU A 34 0.56 -8.19 -2.89
CA LEU A 34 0.64 -7.58 -1.57
C LEU A 34 1.96 -7.91 -0.86
N ASP A 35 2.43 -9.17 -0.96
CA ASP A 35 3.72 -9.57 -0.39
C ASP A 35 4.87 -8.75 -1.00
N PHE A 36 4.85 -8.56 -2.32
CA PHE A 36 5.84 -7.74 -3.02
C PHE A 36 5.78 -6.27 -2.58
N LEU A 37 4.59 -5.66 -2.58
CA LEU A 37 4.44 -4.25 -2.22
C LEU A 37 4.82 -3.98 -0.76
N LEU A 38 4.44 -4.84 0.17
CA LEU A 38 4.81 -4.72 1.58
C LEU A 38 6.32 -4.76 1.78
N HIS A 39 7.03 -5.61 1.04
CA HIS A 39 8.49 -5.68 1.08
C HIS A 39 9.14 -4.43 0.46
N GLU A 40 8.76 -4.05 -0.76
CA GLU A 40 9.39 -2.93 -1.47
C GLU A 40 9.10 -1.56 -0.82
N THR A 41 8.06 -1.48 0.01
CA THR A 41 7.66 -0.24 0.68
C THR A 41 7.97 -0.23 2.18
N GLU A 42 8.74 -1.21 2.70
CA GLU A 42 8.98 -1.36 4.14
C GLU A 42 9.63 -0.13 4.80
N ASP A 43 10.52 0.56 4.08
CA ASP A 43 11.20 1.78 4.53
C ASP A 43 10.50 3.09 4.08
N LEU A 44 9.33 2.98 3.44
CA LEU A 44 8.58 4.11 2.90
C LEU A 44 7.32 4.38 3.72
N LYS A 45 6.89 5.64 3.73
CA LYS A 45 5.62 6.05 4.35
C LYS A 45 4.46 5.77 3.39
N VAL A 46 4.07 4.50 3.26
CA VAL A 46 3.02 4.03 2.36
C VAL A 46 1.86 3.40 3.12
N GLU A 47 0.62 3.74 2.74
CA GLU A 47 -0.55 2.92 3.07
C GLU A 47 -1.00 2.11 1.86
N ILE A 48 -1.32 0.83 2.08
CA ILE A 48 -1.88 -0.04 1.05
C ILE A 48 -3.34 -0.29 1.38
N ILE A 49 -4.21 0.02 0.41
CA ILE A 49 -5.67 -0.12 0.52
C ILE A 49 -6.16 -1.03 -0.60
N VAL A 50 -6.81 -2.13 -0.23
CA VAL A 50 -7.53 -2.98 -1.19
C VAL A 50 -8.99 -2.59 -1.18
N SER A 51 -9.50 -2.20 -2.35
CA SER A 51 -10.89 -1.85 -2.59
C SER A 51 -11.58 -3.03 -3.29
N ASP A 52 -12.27 -3.86 -2.52
CA ASP A 52 -12.95 -5.05 -3.02
C ASP A 52 -14.31 -4.72 -3.64
N GLY A 53 -14.49 -5.07 -4.92
CA GLY A 53 -15.72 -4.89 -5.69
C GLY A 53 -16.78 -5.96 -5.44
N GLY A 54 -16.73 -6.66 -4.31
CA GLY A 54 -17.65 -7.74 -3.96
C GLY A 54 -17.18 -9.10 -4.42
N SER A 55 -15.90 -9.44 -4.19
CA SER A 55 -15.38 -10.77 -4.50
C SER A 55 -16.17 -11.88 -3.80
N THR A 56 -16.37 -12.98 -4.52
CA THR A 56 -17.07 -14.18 -4.06
C THR A 56 -16.14 -15.37 -3.83
N ASP A 57 -14.85 -15.18 -4.07
CA ASP A 57 -13.78 -16.15 -3.89
C ASP A 57 -12.97 -15.85 -2.60
N LEU A 58 -11.77 -16.42 -2.45
CA LEU A 58 -10.91 -16.21 -1.29
C LEU A 58 -10.10 -14.91 -1.33
N THR A 59 -10.37 -13.98 -2.25
CA THR A 59 -9.69 -12.67 -2.30
C THR A 59 -9.71 -11.96 -0.94
N PRO A 60 -10.84 -11.82 -0.22
CA PRO A 60 -10.83 -11.12 1.07
C PRO A 60 -9.96 -11.83 2.11
N PHE A 61 -9.92 -13.16 2.08
CA PHE A 61 -9.08 -13.95 2.98
C PHE A 61 -7.60 -13.72 2.70
N GLU A 62 -7.20 -13.74 1.42
CA GLU A 62 -5.84 -13.46 0.99
C GLU A 62 -5.36 -12.05 1.36
N VAL A 63 -6.26 -11.07 1.36
CA VAL A 63 -5.94 -9.69 1.76
C VAL A 63 -5.83 -9.56 3.28
N LEU A 64 -6.83 -10.03 4.02
CA LEU A 64 -6.90 -9.85 5.48
C LEU A 64 -5.74 -10.54 6.20
N LYS A 65 -5.25 -11.69 5.70
CA LYS A 65 -4.10 -12.38 6.30
C LYS A 65 -2.78 -11.59 6.23
N ARG A 66 -2.71 -10.53 5.41
CA ARG A 66 -1.53 -9.67 5.24
C ARG A 66 -1.62 -8.35 6.00
N GLY A 67 -2.74 -8.09 6.67
CA GLY A 67 -2.89 -6.91 7.54
C GLY A 67 -2.96 -5.56 6.81
N VAL A 68 -3.14 -5.55 5.49
CA VAL A 68 -3.37 -4.30 4.74
C VAL A 68 -4.81 -3.81 4.93
N ARG A 69 -5.06 -2.52 4.66
CA ARG A 69 -6.40 -1.95 4.82
C ARG A 69 -7.33 -2.53 3.76
N PHE A 70 -8.41 -3.16 4.19
CA PHE A 70 -9.45 -3.72 3.32
C PHE A 70 -10.71 -2.85 3.39
N VAL A 71 -11.20 -2.42 2.23
CA VAL A 71 -12.45 -1.66 2.09
C VAL A 71 -13.35 -2.41 1.12
N LYS A 72 -14.57 -2.69 1.55
CA LYS A 72 -15.62 -3.22 0.67
C LYS A 72 -16.31 -2.04 -0.02
N ALA A 73 -16.26 -1.99 -1.34
CA ALA A 73 -16.86 -0.94 -2.17
C ALA A 73 -18.32 -1.24 -2.53
#